data_AF-A0AAW7MLM2-F1
#
_entry.id   AF-A0AAW7MLM2-F1
#
_cell.length_a   1.000
_cell.length_b   1.000
_cell.length_c   1.000
_cell.angle_alpha   90.00
_cell.angle_beta   90.00
_cell.angle_gamma   90.00
#
_symmetry.space_group_name_H-M   'P 1'
#
loop_
_entity.id
_entity.type
_entity.pdbx_description
1 polymer ?
#
loop_
_entity_poly.entity_id
_entity_poly.type
_entity_poly.pdbx_seq_one_letter_code
_entity_poly.pdbx_strand_id
1 'polypeptide(L)' 'MSKHYSSDKDMHAVVADLVKDGWTYQAKGRSKHPKVIAPNGRKMTYPLTPSDWRAVRNLRRDAARLAALPPAKTNRC' A
#
# COMPACT_ATOMS: atom_id res chain seq x y z
N MET A 1 20.28 1.03 -3.80
CA MET A 1 19.29 0.86 -4.88
C MET A 1 18.01 1.59 -4.50
N SER A 2 17.71 2.71 -5.16
CA SER A 2 16.52 3.51 -4.89
C SER A 2 15.29 2.74 -5.36
N LYS A 3 14.54 2.16 -4.43
CA LYS A 3 13.33 1.39 -4.75
C LYS A 3 12.24 2.39 -5.14
N HIS A 4 11.94 2.50 -6.43
CA HIS A 4 10.88 3.37 -6.93
C HIS A 4 9.54 2.64 -6.84
N TYR A 5 8.76 2.96 -5.80
CA TYR A 5 7.42 2.39 -5.56
C TYR A 5 6.33 3.03 -6.43
N SER A 6 6.50 4.30 -6.80
CA SER A 6 5.51 5.07 -7.55
C SER A 6 6.19 6.14 -8.39
N SER A 7 5.50 6.60 -9.44
CA SER A 7 5.96 7.72 -10.27
C SER A 7 5.78 9.06 -9.55
N ASP A 8 4.84 9.11 -8.60
CA ASP A 8 4.57 10.26 -7.76
C ASP A 8 5.41 10.21 -6.48
N LYS A 9 6.06 11.34 -6.14
CA LYS A 9 6.98 11.43 -5.00
C LYS A 9 6.26 11.31 -3.66
N ASP A 10 5.04 11.83 -3.55
CA ASP A 10 4.25 11.77 -2.32
C ASP A 10 3.76 10.34 -2.06
N MET A 11 3.29 9.65 -3.11
CA MET A 11 2.97 8.23 -3.05
C MET A 11 4.19 7.39 -2.66
N HIS A 12 5.36 7.69 -3.24
CA HIS A 12 6.59 7.00 -2.90
C HIS A 12 6.91 7.13 -1.41
N ALA A 13 6.86 8.35 -0.87
CA ALA A 13 7.12 8.61 0.55
C ALA A 13 6.14 7.83 1.45
N VAL A 14 4.84 7.87 1.14
CA VAL A 14 3.83 7.14 1.91
C VAL A 14 4.07 5.63 1.90
N VAL A 15 4.36 5.05 0.74
CA VAL A 15 4.63 3.61 0.64
C VAL A 15 5.92 3.25 1.35
N ALA A 16 6.97 4.08 1.26
CA ALA A 16 8.22 3.86 1.96
C ALA A 16 8.03 3.86 3.48
N ASP A 17 7.23 4.78 4.02
CA ASP A 17 6.93 4.81 5.46
C ASP A 17 6.10 3.61 5.89
N LEU A 18 5.10 3.19 5.11
CA LEU A 18 4.36 1.95 5.38
C LEU A 18 5.27 0.72 5.38
N VAL A 19 6.22 0.64 4.44
CA VAL A 19 7.18 -0.46 4.39
C VAL A 19 8.10 -0.47 5.62
N LYS A 20 8.49 0.71 6.15
CA LYS A 20 9.21 0.80 7.43
C LYS A 20 8.36 0.33 8.61
N ASP A 21 7.05 0.58 8.58
CA ASP A 21 6.10 0.11 9.59
C ASP A 21 5.83 -1.42 9.51
N GLY A 22 6.56 -2.15 8.66
CA GLY A 22 6.44 -3.60 8.51
C GLY A 22 5.43 -4.05 7.45
N TRP A 23 4.99 -3.13 6.58
CA TRP A 23 4.14 -3.50 5.46
C TRP A 23 4.98 -4.09 4.33
N THR A 24 4.43 -5.10 3.66
CA THR A 24 5.06 -5.74 2.51
C THR A 24 4.56 -5.10 1.23
N TYR A 25 5.49 -4.55 0.46
CA TYR A 25 5.20 -4.06 -0.88
C TYR A 25 5.18 -5.20 -1.90
N GLN A 26 4.10 -5.31 -2.67
CA GLN A 26 3.97 -6.19 -3.81
C GLN A 26 3.95 -5.37 -5.10
N ALA A 27 5.01 -5.50 -5.87
CA ALA A 27 5.16 -4.79 -7.14
C ALA A 27 4.07 -5.17 -8.16
N LYS A 28 3.87 -4.29 -9.15
CA LYS A 28 3.12 -4.56 -10.37
C LYS A 28 3.69 -5.81 -11.06
N GLY A 29 3.09 -6.96 -10.78
CA GLY A 29 3.26 -8.17 -11.58
C GLY A 29 2.28 -8.13 -12.75
N ARG A 30 1.42 -9.16 -12.87
CA ARG A 30 0.33 -9.24 -13.86
C ARG A 30 -0.78 -8.19 -13.69
N SER A 31 -0.88 -7.57 -12.52
CA SER A 31 -1.92 -6.58 -12.21
C SER A 31 -1.43 -5.18 -12.55
N LYS A 32 -2.25 -4.36 -13.22
CA LYS A 32 -1.90 -2.99 -13.63
C LYS A 32 -1.45 -2.08 -12.47
N HIS A 33 -1.82 -2.42 -11.22
CA HIS A 33 -1.58 -1.61 -10.04
C HIS A 33 -0.78 -2.36 -8.97
N PRO A 34 0.23 -1.71 -8.35
CA PRO A 34 0.94 -2.25 -7.22
C PRO A 34 0.06 -2.38 -5.97
N LYS A 35 0.50 -3.21 -5.02
CA LYS A 35 -0.23 -3.50 -3.79
C LYS A 35 0.68 -3.38 -2.58
N VAL A 36 0.10 -3.04 -1.44
CA VAL A 36 0.74 -3.11 -0.13
C VAL A 36 -0.04 -4.06 0.75
N ILE A 37 0.68 -4.96 1.43
CA ILE A 37 0.13 -5.99 2.30
C ILE A 37 0.54 -5.61 3.71
N ALA A 38 -0.45 -5.30 4.54
CA ALA A 38 -0.26 -5.05 5.96
C ALA A 38 0.18 -6.34 6.67
N PRO A 39 0.96 -6.24 7.77
CA PRO A 39 1.40 -7.38 8.56
C PRO A 39 0.24 -8.20 9.14
N ASN A 40 -0.94 -7.60 9.23
CA ASN A 40 -2.16 -8.25 9.69
C ASN A 40 -2.88 -9.07 8.58
N GLY A 41 -2.24 -9.26 7.43
CA GLY A 41 -2.75 -10.06 6.31
C GLY A 41 -3.71 -9.30 5.38
N ARG A 42 -4.00 -8.02 5.65
CA ARG A 42 -4.83 -7.19 4.78
C ARG A 42 -4.01 -6.65 3.62
N LYS A 43 -4.64 -6.48 2.45
CA LYS A 43 -3.98 -5.95 1.26
C LYS A 43 -4.75 -4.77 0.69
N MET A 44 -4.01 -3.79 0.22
CA MET A 44 -4.53 -2.60 -0.43
C MET A 44 -3.85 -2.44 -1.79
N THR A 45 -4.62 -2.04 -2.80
CA THR A 45 -4.10 -1.69 -4.12
C THR A 45 -4.04 -0.17 -4.22
N TYR A 46 -2.98 0.37 -4.82
CA TYR A 46 -2.85 1.81 -5.01
C TYR A 46 -2.46 2.15 -6.46
N PRO A 47 -2.90 3.32 -6.98
CA PRO A 47 -2.54 3.74 -8.32
C PRO A 47 -1.08 4.21 -8.39
N LEU A 48 -0.36 3.80 -9.44
CA LEU A 48 1.04 4.17 -9.68
C LEU A 48 1.21 5.63 -10.13
N THR A 49 0.16 6.18 -10.77
CA THR A 49 0.11 7.56 -11.23
C THR A 49 -1.25 8.12 -10.82
N PRO A 50 -1.37 8.66 -9.61
CA PRO A 50 -2.57 9.38 -9.23
C PRO A 50 -2.65 10.68 -10.04
N SER A 51 -3.69 10.84 -10.86
CA SER A 51 -4.05 12.14 -11.42
C SER A 51 -4.83 13.01 -10.43
N ASP A 52 -5.29 12.41 -9.33
CA ASP A 52 -6.04 13.07 -8.26
C ASP A 52 -5.16 13.22 -7.01
N TRP A 53 -4.99 14.46 -6.54
CA TRP A 53 -4.25 14.80 -5.32
C TRP A 53 -4.83 14.11 -4.08
N ARG A 54 -6.12 13.72 -4.10
CA ARG A 54 -6.78 13.01 -3.00
C ARG A 54 -6.31 11.56 -2.87
N ALA A 55 -5.72 10.98 -3.91
CA ALA A 55 -5.29 9.58 -3.88
C ALA A 55 -4.26 9.32 -2.78
N VAL A 56 -3.32 10.24 -2.54
CA VAL A 56 -2.31 10.14 -1.48
C VAL A 56 -2.98 10.14 -0.10
N ARG A 57 -3.94 11.04 0.09
CA ARG A 57 -4.71 11.15 1.35
C ARG A 57 -5.56 9.92 1.60
N ASN A 58 -6.21 9.40 0.55
CA ASN A 58 -7.01 8.18 0.63
C ASN A 58 -6.13 6.97 0.97
N LEU A 59 -4.95 6.85 0.35
CA LEU A 59 -3.97 5.81 0.65
C LEU A 59 -3.61 5.80 2.14
N ARG A 60 -3.25 6.96 2.70
CA ARG A 60 -2.93 7.08 4.14
C ARG A 60 -4.10 6.69 5.03
N ARG A 61 -5.30 7.17 4.70
CA ARG A 61 -6.51 6.90 5.49
C ARG A 61 -6.86 5.41 5.49
N ASP A 62 -6.80 4.79 4.33
CA ASP A 62 -7.07 3.36 4.18
C ASP A 62 -5.98 2.54 4.87
N ALA A 63 -4.70 2.94 4.75
CA ALA A 63 -3.62 2.25 5.44
C ALA A 63 -3.79 2.29 6.97
N ALA A 64 -4.08 3.46 7.54
CA ALA A 64 -4.36 3.62 8.96
C ALA A 64 -5.57 2.79 9.41
N ARG A 65 -6.63 2.77 8.59
CA ARG A 65 -7.83 1.97 8.86
C ARG A 65 -7.53 0.48 8.85
N LEU A 66 -6.73 0.01 7.88
CA LEU A 66 -6.35 -1.39 7.80
C LEU A 66 -5.43 -1.79 8.94
N ALA A 67 -4.53 -0.91 9.40
CA ALA A 67 -3.68 -1.15 10.58
C ALA A 67 -4.50 -1.27 11.87
N ALA A 68 -5.52 -0.42 12.05
CA ALA A 68 -6.38 -0.43 13.24
C ALA A 68 -7.34 -1.63 13.30
N LEU A 69 -7.55 -2.32 12.19
CA LEU A 69 -8.45 -3.45 12.13
C LEU A 69 -7.74 -4.74 12.56
N PRO A 70 -8.46 -5.67 13.22
CA PRO A 70 -7.89 -6.96 13.62
C PRO A 70 -7.40 -7.75 12.40
N PRO A 71 -6.43 -8.67 12.61
CA PRO A 71 -5.86 -9.48 11.54
C PRO A 71 -6.95 -10.15 10.73
N ALA A 72 -6.81 -10.09 9.40
CA ALA A 72 -7.76 -10.73 8.51
C ALA A 72 -7.76 -12.22 8.83
N LYS A 73 -8.95 -12.77 9.13
CA LYS A 73 -9.09 -14.22 9.29
C LYS A 73 -8.69 -14.85 7.96
N THR A 74 -7.52 -15.49 7.94
CA THR A 74 -7.17 -16.39 6.84
C THR A 74 -8.14 -17.56 6.97
N ASN A 75 -9.17 -17.62 6.13
CA ASN A 75 -9.92 -18.86 5.95
C ASN A 75 -8.94 -19.84 5.29
N ARG A 76 -8.14 -20.53 6.11
CA ARG A 76 -7.49 -21.77 5.73
C ARG A 76 -8.59 -22.83 5.78
N CYS A 77 -9.17 -23.11 4.61
CA CYS A 77 -9.93 -24.32 4.36
C CYS A 77 -8.97 -25.38 3.84
#